data_AF-A0A1I5IK86-F1
#
_entry.id   AF-A0A1I5IK86-F1
#
_cell.length_a   1.000
_cell.length_b   1.000
_cell.length_c   1.000
_cell.angle_alpha   90.00
_cell.angle_beta   90.00
_cell.angle_gamma   90.00
#
_symmetry.space_group_name_H-M   'P 1'
#
loop_
_entity.id
_entity.type
_entity.pdbx_description
1 polymer ?
#
loop_
_entity_poly.entity_id
_entity_poly.type
_entity_poly.pdbx_seq_one_letter_code
_entity_poly.pdbx_strand_id
1 'polypeptide(L)'
;MGTTAEQEEAARRAAIMAAIAALKIELVGVNTAIKYYEAILSILQNEDSSLAFIKKDLTTFVYDYVSSYDLKGDTPWGGNKKNSAVTDLMTAKAEKTLYISDTDSLSSNIDSAIETTNEKLTELYSKRDDLEDKIADLESQL
;
A
#
# COMPACT_ATOMS: atom_id res chain seq x y z
N MET A 1 -34.30 -3.87 52.46
CA MET A 1 -34.51 -2.81 51.46
C MET A 1 -33.25 -1.97 51.49
N GLY A 2 -32.44 -2.00 50.43
CA GLY A 2 -31.21 -1.19 50.37
C GLY A 2 -31.55 0.28 50.42
N THR A 3 -30.65 1.08 50.98
CA THR A 3 -30.82 2.53 51.05
C THR A 3 -30.73 3.16 49.66
N THR A 4 -31.38 4.29 49.41
CA THR A 4 -31.38 4.98 48.11
C THR A 4 -29.95 5.23 47.58
N ALA A 5 -29.00 5.49 48.47
CA ALA A 5 -27.58 5.66 48.13
C ALA A 5 -26.91 4.39 47.59
N GLU A 6 -27.24 3.21 48.13
CA GLU A 6 -26.73 1.93 47.62
C GLU A 6 -27.29 1.62 46.22
N GLN A 7 -28.53 2.01 45.96
CA GLN A 7 -29.15 1.86 44.64
C GLN A 7 -28.55 2.82 43.61
N GLU A 8 -28.29 4.07 43.98
CA GLU A 8 -27.64 5.07 43.12
C GLU A 8 -26.20 4.68 42.77
N GLU A 9 -25.42 4.20 43.73
CA GLU A 9 -24.05 3.73 43.50
C GLU A 9 -24.02 2.47 42.62
N ALA A 10 -24.94 1.52 42.83
CA ALA A 10 -25.06 0.35 41.98
C ALA A 10 -25.42 0.72 40.53
N ALA A 11 -26.32 1.68 40.35
CA ALA A 11 -26.69 2.21 39.02
C ALA A 11 -25.51 2.91 38.34
N ARG A 12 -24.73 3.71 39.09
CA ARG A 12 -23.51 4.35 38.59
C ARG A 12 -22.49 3.33 38.11
N ARG A 13 -22.18 2.31 38.91
CA ARG A 13 -21.23 1.24 38.54
C ARG A 13 -21.70 0.47 37.30
N ALA A 14 -22.99 0.15 37.23
CA ALA A 14 -23.56 -0.51 36.06
C ALA A 14 -23.43 0.35 34.79
N ALA A 15 -23.64 1.66 34.88
CA ALA A 15 -23.46 2.58 33.77
C ALA A 15 -21.99 2.65 33.30
N ILE A 16 -21.04 2.71 34.23
CA ILE A 16 -19.60 2.71 33.90
C ILE A 16 -19.20 1.40 33.23
N MET A 17 -19.64 0.24 33.75
CA MET A 17 -19.37 -1.06 33.12
C MET A 17 -19.96 -1.17 31.71
N ALA A 18 -21.17 -0.63 31.49
CA ALA A 18 -21.79 -0.61 30.17
C ALA A 18 -21.02 0.27 29.18
N ALA A 19 -20.52 1.43 29.63
CA ALA A 19 -19.68 2.32 28.82
C ALA A 19 -18.35 1.64 28.45
N ILE A 20 -17.68 0.99 29.40
CA ILE A 20 -16.45 0.22 29.14
C ILE A 20 -16.71 -0.88 28.11
N ALA A 21 -17.81 -1.62 28.23
CA ALA A 21 -18.16 -2.68 27.29
C ALA A 21 -18.37 -2.13 25.87
N ALA A 22 -19.03 -1.00 25.72
CA ALA A 22 -19.22 -0.35 24.42
C ALA A 22 -17.88 0.10 23.80
N LEU A 23 -17.01 0.72 24.59
CA LEU A 23 -15.67 1.15 24.14
C LEU A 23 -14.79 -0.03 23.74
N LYS A 24 -14.84 -1.15 24.48
CA LYS A 24 -14.11 -2.38 24.12
C LYS A 24 -14.58 -2.98 22.80
N ILE A 25 -15.88 -2.91 22.49
CA ILE A 25 -16.40 -3.32 21.18
C ILE A 25 -15.86 -2.41 20.08
N GLU A 26 -15.85 -1.09 20.29
CA GLU A 26 -15.29 -0.14 19.33
C GLU A 26 -13.79 -0.37 19.10
N LEU A 27 -13.03 -0.61 20.18
CA LEU A 27 -11.61 -0.91 20.15
C LEU A 27 -11.30 -2.17 19.31
N VAL A 28 -12.14 -3.21 19.41
CA VAL A 28 -12.03 -4.40 18.54
C VAL A 28 -12.20 -4.04 17.06
N GLY A 29 -13.17 -3.17 16.75
CA GLY A 29 -13.39 -2.67 15.39
C GLY A 29 -12.18 -1.89 14.85
N VAL A 30 -11.63 -0.97 15.65
CA VAL A 30 -10.44 -0.20 15.31
C VAL A 30 -9.23 -1.12 15.09
N ASN A 31 -8.98 -2.07 16.00
CA ASN A 31 -7.88 -3.04 15.86
C ASN A 31 -8.03 -3.94 14.63
N THR A 32 -9.26 -4.25 14.22
CA THR A 32 -9.53 -4.99 12.98
C THR A 32 -9.19 -4.14 11.75
N ALA A 33 -9.58 -2.87 11.77
CA ALA A 33 -9.25 -1.93 10.69
C ALA A 33 -7.73 -1.70 10.57
N ILE A 34 -7.02 -1.56 11.70
CA ILE A 34 -5.56 -1.45 11.72
C ILE A 34 -4.92 -2.62 10.98
N LYS A 35 -5.27 -3.86 11.38
CA LYS A 35 -4.72 -5.08 10.74
C LYS A 35 -4.99 -5.12 9.23
N TYR A 36 -6.16 -4.67 8.82
CA TYR A 36 -6.53 -4.60 7.40
C TYR A 36 -5.61 -3.64 6.63
N TYR A 37 -5.39 -2.43 7.14
CA TYR A 37 -4.52 -1.45 6.49
C TYR A 37 -3.04 -1.81 6.58
N GLU A 38 -2.58 -2.46 7.66
CA GLU A 38 -1.22 -3.00 7.74
C GLU A 38 -0.98 -4.06 6.66
N ALA A 39 -1.97 -4.92 6.39
CA ALA A 39 -1.87 -5.91 5.32
C ALA A 39 -1.81 -5.25 3.93
N ILE A 40 -2.62 -4.21 3.69
CA ILE A 40 -2.54 -3.43 2.45
C ILE A 40 -1.17 -2.79 2.29
N LEU A 41 -0.66 -2.14 3.34
CA LEU A 41 0.65 -1.49 3.32
C LEU A 41 1.76 -2.48 2.94
N SER A 42 1.72 -3.69 3.53
CA SER A 42 2.69 -4.73 3.21
C SER A 42 2.60 -5.19 1.75
N ILE A 43 1.39 -5.31 1.18
CA ILE A 43 1.21 -5.65 -0.23
C ILE A 43 1.79 -4.55 -1.12
N LEU A 44 1.45 -3.29 -0.86
CA LEU A 44 1.93 -2.15 -1.65
C LEU A 44 3.46 -2.04 -1.65
N GLN A 45 4.11 -2.25 -0.50
CA GLN A 45 5.57 -2.24 -0.38
C GLN A 45 6.24 -3.40 -1.16
N ASN A 46 5.60 -4.57 -1.18
CA ASN A 46 6.08 -5.70 -1.98
C ASN A 46 5.91 -5.47 -3.48
N GLU A 47 4.78 -4.85 -3.88
CA GLU A 47 4.51 -4.49 -5.27
C GLU A 47 5.48 -3.41 -5.77
N ASP A 48 5.78 -2.39 -4.97
CA ASP A 48 6.77 -1.36 -5.31
C ASP A 48 8.17 -1.97 -5.55
N SER A 49 8.58 -2.88 -4.65
CA SER A 49 9.84 -3.62 -4.78
C SER A 49 9.88 -4.47 -6.06
N SER A 50 8.76 -5.11 -6.41
CA SER A 50 8.63 -5.93 -7.62
C SER A 50 8.66 -5.07 -8.89
N LEU A 51 8.02 -3.91 -8.86
CA LEU A 51 7.99 -2.97 -9.97
C LEU A 51 9.39 -2.40 -10.25
N ALA A 52 10.15 -2.08 -9.20
CA ALA A 52 11.54 -1.66 -9.31
C ALA A 52 12.42 -2.72 -9.99
N PHE A 53 12.19 -4.02 -9.71
CA PHE A 53 12.88 -5.12 -10.37
C PHE A 53 12.52 -5.22 -11.85
N ILE A 54 11.22 -5.18 -12.19
CA ILE A 54 10.72 -5.25 -13.56
C ILE A 54 11.30 -4.10 -14.41
N LYS A 55 11.32 -2.87 -13.87
CA LYS A 55 11.90 -1.70 -14.53
C LYS A 55 13.37 -1.89 -14.89
N LYS A 56 14.14 -2.50 -13.97
CA LYS A 56 15.57 -2.80 -14.17
C LYS A 56 15.79 -3.90 -15.20
N ASP A 57 14.99 -4.96 -15.16
CA ASP A 57 15.10 -6.10 -16.08
C ASP A 57 14.78 -5.68 -17.52
N LEU A 58 13.68 -4.95 -17.72
CA LEU A 58 13.32 -4.43 -19.05
C LEU A 58 14.39 -3.49 -19.62
N THR A 59 14.97 -2.64 -18.76
CA THR A 59 16.06 -1.76 -19.18
C THR A 59 17.21 -2.57 -19.77
N THR A 60 17.56 -3.68 -19.11
CA THR A 60 18.62 -4.61 -19.52
C THR A 60 18.26 -5.36 -20.80
N PHE A 61 17.07 -5.97 -20.88
CA PHE A 61 16.59 -6.70 -22.05
C PHE A 61 16.67 -5.87 -23.34
N VAL A 62 16.23 -4.61 -23.29
CA VAL A 62 16.29 -3.75 -24.48
C VAL A 62 17.73 -3.39 -24.83
N TYR A 63 18.62 -3.17 -23.85
CA TYR A 63 20.04 -2.93 -24.16
C TYR A 63 20.69 -4.14 -24.84
N ASP A 64 20.39 -5.36 -24.40
CA ASP A 64 20.93 -6.60 -24.97
C ASP A 64 20.40 -6.85 -26.39
N TYR A 65 19.10 -6.65 -26.62
CA TYR A 65 18.50 -6.78 -27.95
C TYR A 65 19.10 -5.80 -28.97
N VAL A 66 19.31 -4.54 -28.56
CA VAL A 66 19.94 -3.53 -29.43
C VAL A 66 21.41 -3.84 -29.70
N SER A 67 22.14 -4.33 -28.69
CA SER A 67 23.58 -4.58 -28.80
C SER A 67 23.91 -5.85 -29.60
N SER A 68 22.99 -6.80 -29.66
CA SER A 68 23.16 -8.08 -30.38
C SER A 68 22.73 -8.06 -31.85
N TYR A 69 22.18 -6.94 -32.33
CA TYR A 69 21.64 -6.84 -33.69
C TYR A 69 22.77 -6.72 -34.74
N ASP A 70 23.05 -7.80 -35.46
CA ASP A 70 24.09 -7.84 -36.49
C ASP A 70 23.62 -7.23 -37.82
N LEU A 71 24.03 -5.99 -38.07
CA LEU A 71 23.77 -5.27 -39.33
C LEU A 71 24.68 -5.71 -40.49
N LYS A 72 25.64 -6.62 -40.27
CA LYS A 72 26.71 -6.96 -41.22
C LYS A 72 26.64 -8.40 -41.75
N GLY A 73 25.64 -9.19 -41.38
CA GLY A 73 25.42 -10.55 -41.90
C GLY A 73 25.01 -10.61 -43.38
N ASP A 74 26.03 -10.64 -44.25
CA ASP A 74 26.10 -11.09 -45.67
C ASP A 74 24.89 -10.85 -46.59
N THR A 75 24.95 -9.84 -47.49
CA THR A 75 24.56 -9.92 -48.93
C THR A 75 24.52 -8.55 -49.65
N PRO A 76 24.57 -8.51 -51.01
CA PRO A 76 24.56 -7.29 -51.84
C PRO A 76 23.27 -6.45 -51.81
N TRP A 77 22.23 -6.88 -51.07
CA TRP A 77 20.93 -6.22 -50.95
C TRP A 77 20.71 -5.55 -49.57
N GLY A 78 21.78 -5.26 -48.83
CA GLY A 78 21.77 -4.78 -47.44
C GLY A 78 20.98 -3.49 -47.14
N GLY A 79 20.42 -2.80 -48.14
CA GLY A 79 19.59 -1.61 -47.95
C GLY A 79 18.22 -1.88 -47.32
N ASN A 80 17.51 -2.92 -47.78
CA ASN A 80 16.15 -3.21 -47.29
C ASN A 80 16.17 -3.84 -45.88
N LYS A 81 17.15 -4.71 -45.60
CA LYS A 81 17.34 -5.27 -44.25
C LYS A 81 17.81 -4.21 -43.24
N LYS A 82 18.63 -3.25 -43.67
CA LYS A 82 19.01 -2.11 -42.81
C LYS A 82 17.81 -1.22 -42.48
N ASN A 83 16.95 -0.92 -43.46
CA ASN A 83 15.75 -0.13 -43.19
C ASN A 83 14.75 -0.88 -42.29
N SER A 84 14.53 -2.17 -42.51
CA SER A 84 13.72 -3.00 -41.61
C SER A 84 14.32 -3.03 -40.20
N ALA A 85 15.63 -3.26 -40.06
CA ALA A 85 16.31 -3.24 -38.77
C ALA A 85 16.21 -1.89 -38.05
N VAL A 86 16.29 -0.77 -38.80
CA VAL A 86 16.11 0.58 -38.24
C VAL A 86 14.67 0.79 -37.77
N THR A 87 13.68 0.36 -38.55
CA THR A 87 12.27 0.42 -38.16
C THR A 87 12.00 -0.43 -36.92
N ASP A 88 12.49 -1.68 -36.88
CA ASP A 88 12.33 -2.57 -35.74
C ASP A 88 12.99 -2.00 -34.47
N LEU A 89 14.17 -1.40 -34.63
CA LEU A 89 14.88 -0.72 -33.54
C LEU A 89 14.10 0.52 -33.03
N MET A 90 13.53 1.30 -33.94
CA MET A 90 12.69 2.45 -33.58
C MET A 90 11.41 2.01 -32.85
N THR A 91 10.76 0.94 -33.31
CA THR A 91 9.58 0.35 -32.67
C THR A 91 9.93 -0.15 -31.27
N ALA A 92 10.98 -0.96 -31.11
CA ALA A 92 11.42 -1.45 -29.80
C ALA A 92 11.78 -0.32 -28.83
N LYS A 93 12.39 0.78 -29.33
CA LYS A 93 12.67 1.97 -28.54
C LYS A 93 11.40 2.71 -28.11
N ALA A 94 10.41 2.83 -29.00
CA ALA A 94 9.13 3.46 -28.70
C ALA A 94 8.35 2.65 -27.67
N GLU A 95 8.27 1.33 -27.84
CA GLU A 95 7.66 0.39 -26.87
C GLU A 95 8.35 0.45 -25.51
N LYS A 96 9.69 0.49 -25.46
CA LYS A 96 10.44 0.72 -24.21
C LYS A 96 10.03 2.02 -23.53
N THR A 97 9.89 3.10 -24.30
CA THR A 97 9.54 4.42 -23.76
C THR A 97 8.15 4.41 -23.15
N LEU A 98 7.18 3.81 -23.84
CA LEU A 98 5.82 3.64 -23.34
C LEU A 98 5.80 2.79 -22.06
N TYR A 99 6.50 1.66 -22.06
CA TYR A 99 6.55 0.79 -20.89
C TYR A 99 7.20 1.45 -19.68
N ILE A 100 8.30 2.20 -19.88
CA ILE A 100 8.91 2.99 -18.80
C ILE A 100 7.90 4.01 -18.25
N SER A 101 7.19 4.71 -19.12
CA SER A 101 6.15 5.68 -18.72
C SER A 101 5.03 5.02 -17.92
N ASP A 102 4.54 3.85 -18.35
CA ASP A 102 3.49 3.11 -17.64
C ASP A 102 3.99 2.61 -16.28
N THR A 103 5.24 2.15 -16.22
CA THR A 103 5.89 1.72 -14.97
C THR A 103 6.07 2.88 -14.00
N ASP A 104 6.47 4.06 -14.49
CA ASP A 104 6.61 5.27 -13.67
C ASP A 104 5.26 5.74 -13.13
N SER A 105 4.22 5.69 -13.96
CA SER A 105 2.85 5.99 -13.54
C SER A 105 2.36 5.02 -12.46
N LEU A 106 2.60 3.71 -12.63
CA LEU A 106 2.22 2.71 -11.65
C LEU A 106 2.98 2.88 -10.32
N SER A 107 4.29 3.19 -10.38
CA SER A 107 5.11 3.47 -9.20
C SER A 107 4.58 4.69 -8.44
N SER A 108 4.25 5.78 -9.15
CA SER A 108 3.65 6.96 -8.52
C SER A 108 2.31 6.65 -7.86
N ASN A 109 1.48 5.79 -8.46
CA ASN A 109 0.20 5.39 -7.88
C ASN A 109 0.39 4.55 -6.61
N ILE A 110 1.39 3.65 -6.61
CA ILE A 110 1.74 2.84 -5.43
C ILE A 110 2.24 3.74 -4.30
N ASP A 111 3.12 4.70 -4.59
CA ASP A 111 3.62 5.68 -3.61
C ASP A 111 2.47 6.48 -2.97
N SER A 112 1.54 7.00 -3.78
CA SER A 112 0.37 7.71 -3.27
C SER A 112 -0.55 6.81 -2.43
N ALA A 113 -0.71 5.53 -2.81
CA ALA A 113 -1.50 4.58 -2.04
C ALA A 113 -0.83 4.23 -0.70
N ILE A 114 0.50 4.14 -0.66
CA ILE A 114 1.28 3.95 0.57
C ILE A 114 1.08 5.14 1.51
N GLU A 115 1.21 6.37 1.00
CA GLU A 115 1.00 7.59 1.79
C GLU A 115 -0.40 7.63 2.40
N THR A 116 -1.43 7.43 1.58
CA THR A 116 -2.84 7.39 2.01
C THR A 116 -3.07 6.30 3.08
N THR A 117 -2.45 5.13 2.90
CA THR A 117 -2.56 4.02 3.86
C THR A 117 -1.90 4.36 5.20
N ASN A 118 -0.73 5.00 5.17
CA ASN A 118 -0.02 5.45 6.37
C ASN A 118 -0.80 6.52 7.14
N GLU A 119 -1.43 7.46 6.44
CA GLU A 119 -2.32 8.46 7.05
C GLU A 119 -3.48 7.78 7.78
N LYS A 120 -4.14 6.82 7.12
CA LYS A 120 -5.25 6.06 7.75
C LYS A 120 -4.80 5.25 8.96
N LEU A 121 -3.62 4.62 8.89
CA LEU A 121 -3.06 3.92 10.04
C LEU A 121 -2.77 4.87 11.20
N THR A 122 -2.24 6.06 10.93
CA THR A 122 -1.95 7.08 11.96
C THR A 122 -3.22 7.54 12.67
N GLU A 123 -4.30 7.79 11.92
CA GLU A 123 -5.62 8.12 12.48
C GLU A 123 -6.17 6.98 13.34
N LEU A 124 -6.08 5.73 12.86
CA LEU A 124 -6.58 4.57 13.57
C LEU A 124 -5.79 4.28 14.85
N TYR A 125 -4.47 4.45 14.83
CA TYR A 125 -3.63 4.31 16.03
C TYR A 125 -3.96 5.37 17.07
N SER A 126 -4.10 6.63 16.66
CA SER A 126 -4.52 7.71 17.57
C SER A 126 -5.88 7.39 18.19
N LYS A 127 -6.83 6.90 17.38
CA LYS A 127 -8.14 6.50 17.86
C LYS A 127 -8.09 5.31 18.83
N ARG A 128 -7.22 4.33 18.58
CA ARG A 128 -7.01 3.18 19.48
C ARG A 128 -6.53 3.68 20.84
N ASP A 129 -5.51 4.53 20.85
CA ASP A 129 -4.89 5.03 22.07
C ASP A 129 -5.92 5.86 22.88
N ASP A 130 -6.70 6.72 22.22
CA ASP A 130 -7.81 7.47 22.85
C ASP A 130 -8.88 6.57 23.49
N LEU A 131 -9.19 5.43 22.85
CA LEU A 131 -10.16 4.46 23.38
C LEU A 131 -9.60 3.72 24.60
N GLU A 132 -8.32 3.33 24.55
CA GLU A 132 -7.63 2.68 25.66
C GLU A 132 -7.56 3.61 26.88
N ASP A 133 -7.24 4.88 26.69
CA ASP A 133 -7.21 5.89 27.74
C ASP A 133 -8.59 6.10 28.38
N LYS A 134 -9.66 6.20 27.58
CA LYS A 134 -11.03 6.32 28.08
C LYS A 134 -11.47 5.09 28.87
N ILE A 135 -11.08 3.90 28.42
CA ILE A 135 -11.37 2.65 29.15
C ILE A 135 -10.65 2.67 30.49
N ALA A 136 -9.35 3.02 30.53
CA ALA A 136 -8.57 3.08 31.75
C ALA A 136 -9.12 4.10 32.76
N ASP A 137 -9.53 5.28 32.27
CA ASP A 137 -10.16 6.31 33.11
C ASP A 137 -11.46 5.79 33.74
N LEU A 138 -12.34 5.16 32.95
CA LEU A 138 -13.59 4.58 33.45
C LEU A 138 -13.34 3.42 34.42
N GLU A 139 -12.35 2.57 34.15
CA GLU A 139 -11.96 1.48 35.04
C GLU A 139 -11.44 1.99 36.39
N SER A 140 -10.81 3.18 36.42
CA SER A 140 -10.37 3.82 37.67
C SER A 140 -11.51 4.37 38.54
N GLN A 141 -12.70 4.57 37.95
CA GLN A 141 -13.88 5.10 38.63
C GLN A 141 -14.78 4.01 39.26
N LEU A 142 -14.47 2.73 39.04
CA LEU A 142 -15.17 1.56 39.61
C LEU A 142 -14.59 1.13 40.96
#